data_AF-A0A9W8ECE8-F1
#
_entry.id   AF-A0A9W8ECE8-F1
#
_cell.length_a   1.000
_cell.length_b   1.000
_cell.length_c   1.000
_cell.angle_alpha   90.00
_cell.angle_beta   90.00
_cell.angle_gamma   90.00
#
_symmetry.space_group_name_H-M   'P 1'
#
loop_
_entity.id
_entity.type
_entity.pdbx_description
1 polymer ?
#
loop_
_entity_poly.entity_id
_entity_poly.type
_entity_poly.pdbx_seq_one_letter_code
_entity_poly.pdbx_strand_id
1 'polypeptide(L)'
;MRSLFGLGKSEDSAPPSPTANEQVGPDSAVSQVVPQAIAPVFDRANGSSLAIQDIKALSDDEKQVLARIKANIPSLISDLPPVDPEAQKYVDMDVPLDIEGWLSDECIARYVRARKGVYEETKRALRKTIEWRAAVRPHALRPDAVEDESRTGKMYFNGFDKLSRPVIYMYNHRQNTKDADGQIRWVIYTLEMCIRHMPPGVEK
;
A
#
# COMPACT_ATOMS: atom_id res chain seq x y z
N MET A 1 8.69 -38.28 47.17
CA MET A 1 8.65 -39.74 47.44
C MET A 1 9.54 -40.44 46.43
N ARG A 2 10.43 -41.31 46.91
CA ARG A 2 11.38 -42.13 46.14
C ARG A 2 10.66 -43.31 45.46
N SER A 3 11.17 -43.67 44.27
CA SER A 3 11.47 -45.02 43.76
C SER A 3 10.34 -46.06 43.63
N LEU A 4 10.22 -46.70 42.44
CA LEU A 4 10.72 -48.06 42.23
C LEU A 4 10.52 -48.54 40.77
N PHE A 5 11.56 -49.24 40.30
CA PHE A 5 11.79 -49.80 38.97
C PHE A 5 10.82 -50.92 38.56
N GLY A 6 10.73 -51.15 37.24
CA GLY A 6 10.34 -52.42 36.63
C GLY A 6 10.66 -52.46 35.14
N LEU A 7 11.76 -53.12 34.76
CA LEU A 7 12.21 -53.34 33.38
C LEU A 7 11.28 -54.30 32.60
N GLY A 8 11.19 -54.08 31.29
CA GLY A 8 10.83 -55.11 30.30
C GLY A 8 11.37 -54.73 28.92
N LYS A 9 12.32 -55.51 28.40
CA LYS A 9 12.88 -55.41 27.04
C LYS A 9 11.97 -56.16 26.04
N SER A 10 11.80 -55.62 24.83
CA SER A 10 11.42 -56.35 23.61
C SER A 10 11.77 -55.45 22.41
N GLU A 11 12.93 -55.66 21.79
CA GLU A 11 13.11 -56.35 20.50
C GLU A 11 12.80 -55.47 19.28
N ASP A 12 13.89 -55.10 18.59
CA ASP A 12 13.91 -54.51 17.25
C ASP A 12 13.25 -55.46 16.25
N SER A 13 12.28 -54.95 15.49
CA SER A 13 11.96 -55.51 14.17
C SER A 13 11.51 -54.40 13.22
N ALA A 14 12.19 -54.34 12.07
CA ALA A 14 11.93 -53.39 10.99
C ALA A 14 10.57 -53.65 10.32
N PRO A 15 9.87 -52.62 9.80
CA PRO A 15 8.62 -52.82 9.08
C PRO A 15 8.88 -53.43 7.69
N PRO A 16 8.01 -54.36 7.21
CA PRO A 16 8.17 -55.00 5.92
C PRO A 16 7.82 -54.07 4.75
N SER A 17 8.52 -54.24 3.63
CA SER A 17 8.23 -53.63 2.34
C SER A 17 6.94 -54.21 1.71
N PRO A 18 6.20 -53.45 0.88
CA PRO A 18 4.84 -53.81 0.50
C PRO A 18 4.78 -54.85 -0.62
N THR A 19 3.99 -55.90 -0.39
CA THR A 19 3.56 -56.85 -1.43
C THR A 19 2.37 -56.30 -2.20
N ALA A 20 2.40 -56.47 -3.52
CA ALA A 20 1.40 -56.02 -4.46
C ALA A 20 0.08 -56.82 -4.38
N ASN A 21 -0.98 -56.18 -4.87
CA ASN A 21 -2.28 -56.69 -5.28
C ASN A 21 -3.35 -56.93 -4.21
N GLU A 22 -4.26 -55.95 -4.07
CA GLU A 22 -5.67 -56.24 -3.80
C GLU A 22 -6.59 -55.19 -4.45
N GLN A 23 -7.80 -55.61 -4.76
CA GLN A 23 -8.65 -55.17 -5.87
C GLN A 23 -9.33 -53.80 -5.68
N VAL A 24 -9.47 -53.06 -6.78
CA VAL A 24 -10.21 -51.79 -6.87
C VAL A 24 -11.72 -52.06 -6.91
N GLY A 25 -12.45 -51.57 -5.91
CA GLY A 25 -13.92 -51.41 -5.92
C GLY A 25 -14.32 -49.96 -6.22
N PRO A 26 -15.49 -49.68 -6.82
CA PRO A 26 -15.77 -48.40 -7.44
C PRO A 26 -16.30 -47.32 -6.49
N ASP A 27 -15.85 -46.10 -6.74
CA ASP A 27 -16.51 -44.80 -6.54
C ASP A 27 -17.00 -44.43 -5.14
N SER A 28 -16.05 -44.00 -4.30
CA SER A 28 -16.31 -42.98 -3.28
C SER A 28 -15.90 -41.62 -3.85
N ALA A 29 -16.87 -40.75 -4.14
CA ALA A 29 -16.65 -39.42 -4.66
C ALA A 29 -15.77 -38.59 -3.70
N VAL A 30 -14.49 -38.47 -4.04
CA VAL A 30 -13.57 -37.52 -3.43
C VAL A 30 -14.07 -36.13 -3.84
N SER A 31 -14.71 -35.43 -2.90
CA SER A 31 -15.06 -34.02 -3.07
C SER A 31 -13.77 -33.25 -3.31
N GLN A 32 -13.48 -32.97 -4.58
CA GLN A 32 -12.36 -32.12 -4.94
C GLN A 32 -12.65 -30.74 -4.38
N VAL A 33 -11.98 -30.40 -3.28
CA VAL A 33 -11.83 -29.02 -2.85
C VAL A 33 -10.99 -28.36 -3.93
N VAL A 34 -11.67 -27.83 -4.95
CA VAL A 34 -11.08 -26.91 -5.92
C VAL A 34 -10.41 -25.83 -5.08
N PRO A 35 -9.09 -25.62 -5.18
CA PRO A 35 -8.46 -24.49 -4.54
C PRO A 35 -9.21 -23.27 -5.03
N GLN A 36 -9.96 -22.60 -4.15
CA GLN A 36 -10.57 -21.33 -4.52
C GLN A 36 -9.41 -20.46 -4.97
N ALA A 37 -9.39 -20.14 -6.26
CA ALA A 37 -8.50 -19.13 -6.78
C ALA A 37 -8.75 -17.89 -5.91
N ILE A 38 -7.77 -17.52 -5.10
CA ILE A 38 -7.81 -16.27 -4.37
C ILE A 38 -7.96 -15.23 -5.46
N ALA A 39 -9.13 -14.58 -5.53
CA ALA A 39 -9.38 -13.52 -6.48
C ALA A 39 -8.18 -12.56 -6.39
N PRO A 40 -7.63 -12.10 -7.52
CA PRO A 40 -6.45 -11.24 -7.47
C PRO A 40 -6.71 -10.12 -6.47
N VAL A 41 -5.74 -9.90 -5.57
CA VAL A 41 -5.80 -8.93 -4.45
C VAL A 41 -6.23 -7.53 -4.92
N PHE A 42 -6.04 -7.27 -6.21
CA PHE A 42 -6.34 -6.03 -6.90
C PHE A 42 -7.18 -6.24 -8.15
N ASP A 43 -8.24 -7.07 -8.10
CA ASP A 43 -9.25 -6.96 -9.15
C ASP A 43 -9.81 -5.54 -9.07
N ARG A 44 -9.41 -4.71 -10.03
CA ARG A 44 -9.87 -3.33 -10.13
C ARG A 44 -11.39 -3.38 -10.11
N ALA A 45 -12.02 -2.35 -9.56
CA ALA A 45 -13.46 -2.11 -9.69
C ALA A 45 -13.85 -1.81 -11.17
N ASN A 46 -13.35 -2.57 -12.13
CA ASN A 46 -13.70 -2.55 -13.54
C ASN A 46 -15.14 -3.01 -13.78
N GLY A 47 -15.82 -3.53 -12.75
CA GLY A 47 -17.25 -3.82 -12.75
C GLY A 47 -18.02 -2.83 -11.88
N SER A 48 -18.40 -1.69 -12.46
CA SER A 48 -19.69 -0.96 -12.31
C SER A 48 -20.58 -1.13 -11.05
N SER A 49 -20.07 -1.38 -9.84
CA SER A 49 -20.92 -1.68 -8.67
C SER A 49 -20.59 -0.92 -7.40
N LEU A 50 -19.40 -0.32 -7.27
CA LEU A 50 -19.04 0.45 -6.08
C LEU A 50 -19.30 1.93 -6.34
N ALA A 51 -19.99 2.57 -5.39
CA ALA A 51 -20.22 4.00 -5.44
C ALA A 51 -18.88 4.75 -5.38
N ILE A 52 -18.80 5.89 -6.04
CA ILE A 52 -17.71 6.84 -5.89
C ILE A 52 -18.07 7.77 -4.74
N GLN A 53 -17.07 8.22 -3.97
CA GLN A 53 -17.26 9.19 -2.91
C GLN A 53 -17.95 10.46 -3.43
N ASP A 54 -19.01 10.89 -2.74
CA ASP A 54 -19.64 12.19 -2.99
C ASP A 54 -18.75 13.29 -2.39
N ILE A 55 -18.02 13.97 -3.27
CA ILE A 55 -17.11 15.06 -2.91
C ILE A 55 -17.89 16.36 -3.00
N LYS A 56 -17.94 17.10 -1.89
CA LYS A 56 -18.50 18.46 -1.87
C LYS A 56 -17.83 19.31 -2.96
N ALA A 57 -18.64 19.79 -3.90
CA ALA A 57 -18.19 20.71 -4.92
C ALA A 57 -17.58 21.98 -4.30
N LEU A 58 -16.50 22.47 -4.90
CA LEU A 58 -15.85 23.71 -4.49
C LEU A 58 -16.82 24.88 -4.62
N SER A 59 -16.77 25.82 -3.66
CA SER A 59 -17.44 27.12 -3.81
C SER A 59 -16.82 27.93 -4.94
N ASP A 60 -17.49 28.97 -5.40
CA ASP A 60 -16.94 29.81 -6.47
C ASP A 60 -15.65 30.54 -6.05
N ASP A 61 -15.52 30.90 -4.77
CA ASP A 61 -14.29 31.45 -4.21
C ASP A 61 -13.16 30.40 -4.19
N GLU A 62 -13.47 29.16 -3.82
CA GLU A 62 -12.49 28.05 -3.84
C GLU A 62 -12.04 27.71 -5.27
N LYS A 63 -12.94 27.79 -6.26
CA LYS A 63 -12.59 27.64 -7.68
C LYS A 63 -11.66 28.76 -8.16
N GLN A 64 -11.90 30.00 -7.74
CA GLN A 64 -11.00 31.11 -8.06
C GLN A 64 -9.60 30.89 -7.47
N VAL A 65 -9.53 30.39 -6.23
CA VAL A 65 -8.26 30.06 -5.58
C VAL A 65 -7.54 28.93 -6.33
N LEU A 66 -8.26 27.87 -6.71
CA LEU A 66 -7.72 26.78 -7.52
C LEU A 66 -7.16 27.30 -8.86
N ALA A 67 -7.93 28.12 -9.58
CA ALA A 67 -7.49 28.71 -10.85
C ALA A 67 -6.23 29.58 -10.67
N ARG A 68 -6.18 30.37 -9.59
CA ARG A 68 -5.01 31.20 -9.26
C ARG A 68 -3.78 30.35 -8.94
N ILE A 69 -3.94 29.22 -8.22
CA ILE A 69 -2.86 28.27 -7.97
C ILE A 69 -2.37 27.64 -9.27
N LYS A 70 -3.28 27.21 -10.17
CA LYS A 70 -2.92 26.64 -11.48
C LYS A 70 -2.09 27.60 -12.31
N ALA A 71 -2.49 28.87 -12.37
CA ALA A 71 -1.71 29.90 -13.06
C ALA A 71 -0.32 30.14 -12.44
N ASN A 72 -0.12 29.80 -11.16
CA ASN A 72 1.15 29.95 -10.45
C ASN A 72 2.02 28.68 -10.45
N ILE A 73 1.58 27.57 -11.07
CA ILE A 73 2.33 26.29 -11.09
C ILE A 73 3.79 26.48 -11.51
N PRO A 74 4.13 27.21 -12.59
CA PRO A 74 5.53 27.39 -13.00
C PRO A 74 6.43 27.99 -11.90
N SER A 75 5.88 28.89 -11.08
CA SER A 75 6.58 29.48 -9.93
C SER A 75 6.62 28.56 -8.72
N LEU A 76 5.64 27.65 -8.56
CA LEU A 76 5.63 26.68 -7.46
C LEU A 76 6.69 25.61 -7.65
N ILE A 77 6.94 25.20 -8.90
CA ILE A 77 7.88 24.15 -9.28
C ILE A 77 9.29 24.67 -9.60
N SER A 78 9.53 25.97 -9.48
CA SER A 78 10.89 26.53 -9.67
C SER A 78 11.75 26.26 -8.43
N ASP A 79 13.06 26.12 -8.68
CA ASP A 79 14.09 26.07 -7.63
C ASP A 79 13.86 24.97 -6.58
N LEU A 80 13.53 23.77 -7.07
CA LEU A 80 13.31 22.61 -6.21
C LEU A 80 14.63 22.11 -5.60
N PRO A 81 14.62 21.63 -4.35
CA PRO A 81 15.80 21.05 -3.75
C PRO A 81 16.25 19.79 -4.52
N PRO A 82 17.55 19.46 -4.47
CA PRO A 82 18.01 18.17 -4.96
C PRO A 82 17.43 17.03 -4.10
N VAL A 83 17.58 15.80 -4.60
CA VAL A 83 17.23 14.60 -3.83
C VAL A 83 18.06 14.56 -2.56
N ASP A 84 17.41 14.23 -1.45
CA ASP A 84 18.09 14.08 -0.17
C ASP A 84 19.06 12.88 -0.22
N PRO A 85 20.32 13.02 0.27
CA PRO A 85 21.32 11.95 0.18
C PRO A 85 20.93 10.65 0.90
N GLU A 86 20.14 10.74 1.98
CA GLU A 86 19.64 9.55 2.67
C GLU A 86 18.53 8.90 1.84
N ALA A 87 17.59 9.70 1.32
CA ALA A 87 16.53 9.20 0.45
C ALA A 87 17.08 8.53 -0.82
N GLN A 88 18.15 9.07 -1.40
CA GLN A 88 18.78 8.56 -2.64
C GLN A 88 19.16 7.07 -2.56
N LYS A 89 19.43 6.53 -1.36
CA LYS A 89 19.78 5.11 -1.14
C LYS A 89 18.63 4.15 -1.45
N TYR A 90 17.39 4.62 -1.33
CA TYR A 90 16.18 3.77 -1.32
C TYR A 90 15.27 3.99 -2.54
N VAL A 91 15.60 4.96 -3.39
CA VAL A 91 14.78 5.36 -4.54
C VAL A 91 15.43 4.92 -5.84
N ASP A 92 14.60 4.69 -6.84
CA ASP A 92 15.01 4.49 -8.22
C ASP A 92 15.19 5.86 -8.90
N MET A 93 16.42 6.18 -9.29
CA MET A 93 16.76 7.47 -9.89
C MET A 93 16.38 7.54 -11.38
N ASP A 94 16.11 6.40 -12.02
CA ASP A 94 15.68 6.34 -13.42
C ASP A 94 14.18 6.70 -13.57
N VAL A 95 13.41 6.58 -12.49
CA VAL A 95 12.01 7.04 -12.45
C VAL A 95 11.99 8.57 -12.39
N PRO A 96 11.45 9.29 -13.39
CA PRO A 96 11.46 10.75 -13.40
C PRO A 96 10.52 11.35 -12.36
N LEU A 97 10.87 12.55 -11.88
CA LEU A 97 9.99 13.33 -11.01
C LEU A 97 9.00 14.10 -11.87
N ASP A 98 7.73 13.73 -11.80
CA ASP A 98 6.64 14.44 -12.49
C ASP A 98 5.77 15.20 -11.47
N ILE A 99 6.20 16.42 -11.12
CA ILE A 99 5.42 17.30 -10.23
C ILE A 99 4.19 17.86 -10.96
N GLU A 100 4.32 18.17 -12.25
CA GLU A 100 3.22 18.75 -13.02
C GLU A 100 2.05 17.75 -13.14
N GLY A 101 2.33 16.49 -13.46
CA GLY A 101 1.32 15.43 -13.48
C GLY A 101 0.76 15.10 -12.09
N TRP A 102 1.55 15.29 -11.02
CA TRP A 102 1.04 15.14 -9.65
C TRP A 102 0.07 16.26 -9.25
N LEU A 103 0.27 17.49 -9.76
CA LEU A 103 -0.57 18.67 -9.51
C LEU A 103 -1.87 18.66 -10.34
N SER A 104 -2.61 17.55 -10.29
CA SER A 104 -3.97 17.45 -10.81
C SER A 104 -4.95 18.43 -10.14
N ASP A 105 -6.08 18.69 -10.80
CA ASP A 105 -7.13 19.58 -10.28
C ASP A 105 -7.70 19.05 -8.96
N GLU A 106 -7.86 17.74 -8.84
CA GLU A 106 -8.26 17.04 -7.61
C GLU A 106 -7.20 17.23 -6.52
N CYS A 107 -5.91 17.12 -6.86
CA CYS A 107 -4.84 17.36 -5.90
C CYS A 107 -4.88 18.79 -5.36
N ILE A 108 -4.96 19.79 -6.23
CA ILE A 108 -5.02 21.19 -5.82
C ILE A 108 -6.29 21.44 -5.00
N ALA A 109 -7.44 20.90 -5.42
CA ALA A 109 -8.71 21.03 -4.71
C ALA A 109 -8.64 20.50 -3.27
N ARG A 110 -7.91 19.39 -3.02
CA ARG A 110 -7.67 18.88 -1.64
C ARG A 110 -6.95 19.90 -0.77
N TYR A 111 -5.93 20.58 -1.31
CA TYR A 111 -5.19 21.60 -0.56
C TYR A 111 -6.06 22.85 -0.31
N VAL A 112 -6.84 23.27 -1.31
CA VAL A 112 -7.78 24.40 -1.19
C VAL A 112 -8.79 24.13 -0.07
N ARG A 113 -9.43 22.96 -0.06
CA ARG A 113 -10.36 22.54 1.00
C ARG A 113 -9.68 22.48 2.37
N ALA A 114 -8.50 21.87 2.45
CA ALA A 114 -7.72 21.75 3.69
C ALA A 114 -7.24 23.10 4.26
N ARG A 115 -7.25 24.15 3.44
CA ARG A 115 -6.92 25.54 3.81
C ARG A 115 -8.11 26.48 3.70
N LYS A 116 -9.33 25.94 3.66
CA LYS A 116 -10.58 26.71 3.69
C LYS A 116 -10.65 27.81 2.63
N GLY A 117 -10.12 27.57 1.44
CA GLY A 117 -10.08 28.55 0.36
C GLY A 117 -9.03 29.66 0.53
N VAL A 118 -8.13 29.61 1.52
CA VAL A 118 -7.12 30.67 1.71
C VAL A 118 -5.95 30.44 0.76
N TYR A 119 -5.78 31.34 -0.22
CA TYR A 119 -4.76 31.22 -1.27
C TYR A 119 -3.33 31.10 -0.73
N GLU A 120 -2.88 32.02 0.14
CA GLU A 120 -1.49 32.04 0.61
C GLU A 120 -1.14 30.78 1.44
N GLU A 121 -2.10 30.27 2.21
CA GLU A 121 -1.92 29.04 2.97
C GLU A 121 -1.91 27.80 2.09
N THR A 122 -2.77 27.78 1.06
CA THR A 122 -2.82 26.72 0.04
C THR A 122 -1.50 26.67 -0.71
N LYS A 123 -1.03 27.82 -1.21
CA LYS A 123 0.25 27.96 -1.92
C LYS A 123 1.41 27.47 -1.07
N ARG A 124 1.50 27.93 0.18
CA ARG A 124 2.56 27.53 1.12
C ARG A 124 2.53 26.03 1.42
N ALA A 125 1.35 25.45 1.60
CA ALA A 125 1.20 24.03 1.86
C ALA A 125 1.59 23.17 0.65
N LEU A 126 1.16 23.55 -0.56
CA LEU A 126 1.56 22.88 -1.80
C LEU A 126 3.08 22.94 -1.99
N ARG A 127 3.66 24.14 -1.87
CA ARG A 127 5.11 24.34 -2.01
C ARG A 127 5.91 23.43 -1.09
N LYS A 128 5.55 23.35 0.19
CA LYS A 128 6.20 22.45 1.16
C LYS A 128 6.13 20.98 0.74
N THR A 129 4.98 20.53 0.23
CA THR A 129 4.85 19.15 -0.24
C THR A 129 5.64 18.91 -1.52
N ILE A 130 5.67 19.86 -2.45
CA ILE A 130 6.44 19.75 -3.70
C ILE A 130 7.94 19.63 -3.38
N GLU A 131 8.47 20.49 -2.51
CA GLU A 131 9.86 20.44 -2.06
C GLU A 131 10.18 19.09 -1.39
N TRP A 132 9.29 18.61 -0.53
CA TRP A 132 9.43 17.29 0.09
C TRP A 132 9.40 16.15 -0.94
N ARG A 133 8.51 16.20 -1.94
CA ARG A 133 8.46 15.18 -3.01
C ARG A 133 9.70 15.20 -3.89
N ALA A 134 10.28 16.37 -4.14
CA ALA A 134 11.53 16.51 -4.87
C ALA A 134 12.70 15.89 -4.10
N ALA A 135 12.79 16.17 -2.80
CA ALA A 135 13.85 15.65 -1.94
C ALA A 135 13.72 14.15 -1.64
N VAL A 136 12.52 13.67 -1.29
CA VAL A 136 12.29 12.30 -0.78
C VAL A 136 11.88 11.30 -1.87
N ARG A 137 11.36 11.79 -3.01
CA ARG A 137 10.89 10.97 -4.15
C ARG A 137 10.03 9.76 -3.76
N PRO A 138 8.91 9.95 -3.05
CA PRO A 138 8.08 8.84 -2.55
C PRO A 138 7.53 7.94 -3.68
N HIS A 139 7.25 8.52 -4.85
CA HIS A 139 6.79 7.82 -6.06
C HIS A 139 7.81 6.83 -6.64
N ALA A 140 9.10 7.01 -6.30
CA ALA A 140 10.22 6.23 -6.81
C ALA A 140 10.84 5.30 -5.75
N LEU A 141 10.22 5.15 -4.57
CA LEU A 141 10.70 4.20 -3.56
C LEU A 141 10.72 2.78 -4.12
N ARG A 142 11.87 2.11 -4.01
CA ARG A 142 12.03 0.75 -4.51
C ARG A 142 11.38 -0.28 -3.56
N PRO A 143 10.83 -1.39 -4.07
CA PRO A 143 10.25 -2.43 -3.24
C PRO A 143 11.22 -3.09 -2.26
N ASP A 144 12.50 -3.26 -2.64
CA ASP A 144 13.54 -3.85 -1.79
C ASP A 144 13.85 -2.99 -0.56
N ALA A 145 13.70 -1.66 -0.67
CA ALA A 145 13.96 -0.72 0.42
C ALA A 145 12.96 -0.84 1.60
N VAL A 146 11.84 -1.53 1.41
CA VAL A 146 10.79 -1.71 2.42
C VAL A 146 10.48 -3.19 2.70
N GLU A 147 11.28 -4.11 2.16
CA GLU A 147 11.04 -5.55 2.26
C GLU A 147 11.01 -5.99 3.73
N ASP A 148 12.02 -5.61 4.51
CA ASP A 148 12.14 -5.98 5.94
C ASP A 148 10.91 -5.55 6.74
N GLU A 149 10.36 -4.36 6.46
CA GLU A 149 9.18 -3.81 7.11
C GLU A 149 7.89 -4.56 6.75
N SER A 150 7.85 -5.14 5.54
CA SER A 150 6.68 -5.83 5.01
C SER A 150 6.51 -7.28 5.50
N ARG A 151 7.60 -7.93 5.95
CA ARG A 151 7.66 -9.40 6.17
C ARG A 151 6.59 -9.98 7.09
N THR A 152 6.17 -9.26 8.13
CA THR A 152 5.18 -9.76 9.10
C THR A 152 3.74 -9.42 8.74
N GLY A 153 3.52 -8.69 7.65
CA GLY A 153 2.19 -8.18 7.31
C GLY A 153 1.62 -7.26 8.39
N LYS A 154 2.48 -6.52 9.11
CA LYS A 154 2.06 -5.53 10.12
C LYS A 154 1.29 -4.36 9.51
N MET A 155 1.48 -4.13 8.22
CA MET A 155 0.69 -3.18 7.45
C MET A 155 0.66 -3.65 6.00
N TYR A 156 -0.49 -3.55 5.35
CA TYR A 156 -0.67 -3.81 3.92
C TYR A 156 -1.97 -3.17 3.45
N PHE A 157 -2.13 -2.95 2.15
CA PHE A 157 -3.40 -2.52 1.58
C PHE A 157 -4.07 -3.68 0.86
N ASN A 158 -5.38 -3.83 1.03
CA ASN A 158 -6.15 -4.87 0.37
C ASN A 158 -7.61 -4.42 0.22
N GLY A 159 -8.15 -4.55 -1.00
CA GLY A 159 -9.54 -4.21 -1.30
C GLY A 159 -9.88 -2.73 -1.20
N PHE A 160 -11.18 -2.46 -1.36
CA PHE A 160 -11.77 -1.13 -1.37
C PHE A 160 -12.97 -1.08 -0.41
N ASP A 161 -13.26 0.08 0.14
CA ASP A 161 -14.49 0.30 0.88
C ASP A 161 -15.70 0.54 -0.03
N LYS A 162 -16.87 0.80 0.56
CA LYS A 162 -18.13 1.04 -0.16
C LYS A 162 -18.09 2.26 -1.11
N LEU A 163 -17.13 3.16 -0.91
CA LEU A 163 -16.93 4.37 -1.70
C LEU A 163 -15.69 4.27 -2.60
N SER A 164 -15.23 3.04 -2.85
CA SER A 164 -14.09 2.75 -3.72
C SER A 164 -12.75 3.31 -3.23
N ARG A 165 -12.60 3.56 -1.93
CA ARG A 165 -11.32 3.99 -1.32
C ARG A 165 -10.47 2.77 -0.97
N PRO A 166 -9.18 2.73 -1.35
CA PRO A 166 -8.26 1.67 -0.92
C PRO A 166 -8.20 1.58 0.61
N VAL A 167 -8.23 0.35 1.14
CA VAL A 167 -8.19 0.12 2.59
C VAL A 167 -6.80 -0.38 3.00
N ILE A 168 -6.22 0.29 3.99
CA ILE A 168 -4.97 -0.13 4.64
C ILE A 168 -5.32 -0.85 5.94
N TYR A 169 -4.84 -2.07 6.08
CA TYR A 169 -4.87 -2.84 7.32
C TYR A 169 -3.58 -2.59 8.09
N MET A 170 -3.71 -2.30 9.39
CA MET A 170 -2.58 -2.07 10.30
C MET A 170 -2.71 -2.97 11.53
N TYR A 171 -1.73 -3.85 11.72
CA TYR A 171 -1.64 -4.81 12.82
C TYR A 171 -0.40 -4.53 13.66
N ASN A 172 -0.50 -3.52 14.54
CA ASN A 172 0.62 -3.03 15.36
C ASN A 172 1.28 -4.13 16.22
N HIS A 173 0.55 -5.18 16.59
CA HIS A 173 1.08 -6.31 17.37
C HIS A 173 2.04 -7.21 16.57
N ARG A 174 2.13 -7.04 15.24
CA ARG A 174 3.06 -7.76 14.36
C ARG A 174 4.34 -6.97 14.07
N GLN A 175 4.64 -5.95 14.87
CA GLN A 175 5.85 -5.15 14.72
C GLN A 175 7.11 -6.02 14.79
N ASN A 176 8.00 -5.85 13.82
CA ASN A 176 9.17 -6.71 13.62
C ASN A 176 10.50 -5.95 13.59
N THR A 177 10.48 -4.62 13.46
CA THR A 177 11.67 -3.79 13.35
C THR A 177 11.70 -2.71 14.43
N LYS A 178 12.90 -2.17 14.70
CA LYS A 178 13.13 -1.01 15.58
C LYS A 178 13.52 0.26 14.82
N ASP A 179 13.83 0.15 13.53
CA ASP A 179 14.21 1.27 12.68
C ASP A 179 13.00 2.18 12.41
N ALA A 180 13.03 3.40 12.95
CA ALA A 180 11.95 4.36 12.79
C ALA A 180 11.86 4.89 11.35
N ASP A 181 12.99 5.09 10.68
CA ASP A 181 13.02 5.64 9.32
C ASP A 181 12.52 4.60 8.32
N GLY A 182 12.89 3.33 8.49
CA GLY A 182 12.34 2.20 7.75
C GLY A 182 10.82 2.10 7.88
N GLN A 183 10.30 2.23 9.11
CA GLN A 183 8.86 2.23 9.36
C GLN A 183 8.15 3.38 8.64
N ILE A 184 8.73 4.59 8.65
CA ILE A 184 8.19 5.74 7.93
C ILE A 184 8.21 5.48 6.41
N ARG A 185 9.31 4.96 5.87
CA ARG A 185 9.41 4.58 4.45
C ARG A 185 8.34 3.56 4.07
N TRP A 186 8.05 2.58 4.94
CA TRP A 186 7.00 1.59 4.69
C TRP A 186 5.60 2.20 4.63
N VAL A 187 5.31 3.15 5.53
CA VAL A 187 4.06 3.93 5.49
C VAL A 187 3.94 4.73 4.20
N ILE A 188 4.99 5.45 3.81
CA ILE A 188 5.01 6.23 2.57
C ILE A 188 4.79 5.33 1.36
N TYR A 189 5.54 4.23 1.26
CA TYR A 189 5.42 3.26 0.16
C TYR A 189 3.99 2.72 0.05
N THR A 190 3.42 2.27 1.17
CA THR A 190 2.05 1.73 1.19
C THR A 190 1.02 2.78 0.77
N LEU A 191 1.18 4.04 1.18
CA LEU A 191 0.30 5.14 0.78
C LEU A 191 0.41 5.45 -0.71
N GLU A 192 1.61 5.51 -1.28
CA GLU A 192 1.79 5.74 -2.73
C GLU A 192 1.23 4.57 -3.55
N MET A 193 1.36 3.33 -3.07
CA MET A 193 0.70 2.18 -3.70
C MET A 193 -0.82 2.30 -3.65
N CYS A 194 -1.40 2.72 -2.52
CA CYS A 194 -2.84 2.94 -2.41
C CYS A 194 -3.32 4.01 -3.39
N ILE A 195 -2.63 5.16 -3.45
CA ILE A 195 -2.97 6.26 -4.36
C ILE A 195 -2.95 5.79 -5.81
N ARG A 196 -1.97 4.96 -6.21
CA ARG A 196 -1.89 4.39 -7.56
C ARG A 196 -3.07 3.45 -7.90
N HIS A 197 -3.69 2.84 -6.90
CA HIS A 197 -4.84 1.96 -7.07
C HIS A 197 -6.18 2.67 -6.87
N MET A 198 -6.21 3.97 -6.56
CA MET A 198 -7.45 4.73 -6.47
C MET A 198 -8.13 4.81 -7.84
N PRO A 199 -9.42 4.49 -7.95
CA PRO A 199 -10.14 4.70 -9.20
C PRO A 199 -10.37 6.19 -9.47
N PRO A 200 -10.60 6.57 -10.74
CA PRO A 200 -10.92 7.96 -11.08
C PRO A 200 -12.11 8.48 -10.27
N GLY A 201 -12.02 9.73 -9.80
CA GLY A 201 -13.05 10.36 -8.97
C GLY A 201 -12.98 10.00 -7.48
N VAL A 202 -12.12 9.07 -7.06
CA VAL A 202 -11.80 8.86 -5.65
C VAL A 202 -10.60 9.71 -5.27
N GLU A 203 -10.82 10.58 -4.32
CA GLU A 203 -9.80 11.42 -3.71
C GLU A 203 -9.96 11.44 -2.20
N LYS A 204 -8.90 11.87 -1.51
CA LYS A 204 -8.86 11.99 -0.05
C LYS A 204 -9.57 13.25 0.45
#